data_AF-B9H733-F1
#
_entry.id   AF-B9H733-F1
#
_cell.length_a   1.000
_cell.length_b   1.000
_cell.length_c   1.000
_cell.angle_alpha   90.00
_cell.angle_beta   90.00
_cell.angle_gamma   90.00
#
_symmetry.space_group_name_H-M   'P 1'
#
loop_
_entity.id
_entity.type
_entity.pdbx_description
1 polymer ?
#
loop_
_entity_poly.entity_id
_entity_poly.type
_entity_poly.pdbx_seq_one_letter_code
_entity_poly.pdbx_strand_id
1 'polypeptide(L)'
;MRLFTHNMLSSNIKGVSNGFPLRIEVEQVLEKQVDFNPDFVKNLFPKLEWKALVDGARTLGYAELPEEADSSMLESEEFLRKVHHALLELHLEEGALTCPETGRKFPVTKGIPNMLLHEDEV
;
A
#
# COMPACT_ATOMS: atom_id res chain seq x y z
N MET A 1 3.45 5.54 6.72
CA MET A 1 3.59 5.12 5.32
C MET A 1 2.20 4.81 4.79
N ARG A 2 1.76 5.52 3.75
CA ARG A 2 0.42 5.40 3.16
C ARG A 2 0.34 4.17 2.26
N LEU A 3 -0.82 3.54 2.13
CA LEU A 3 -0.98 2.41 1.21
C LEU A 3 -0.79 2.81 -0.26
N PHE A 4 -1.02 4.08 -0.61
CA PHE A 4 -0.59 4.61 -1.91
C PHE A 4 0.91 4.36 -2.17
N THR A 5 1.76 4.65 -1.19
CA THR A 5 3.21 4.44 -1.31
C THR A 5 3.55 2.95 -1.38
N HIS A 6 2.94 2.13 -0.54
CA HIS A 6 3.10 0.67 -0.56
C HIS A 6 2.78 0.06 -1.93
N ASN A 7 1.69 0.51 -2.57
CA ASN A 7 1.25 0.00 -3.87
C ASN A 7 2.22 0.36 -5.02
N MET A 8 3.19 1.25 -4.78
CA MET A 8 4.21 1.67 -5.75
C MET A 8 5.62 1.16 -5.39
N LEU A 9 5.77 0.43 -4.27
CA LEU A 9 7.07 -0.05 -3.76
C LEU A 9 7.25 -1.55 -3.99
N SER A 10 8.37 -1.90 -4.61
CA SER A 10 8.81 -3.28 -4.85
C SER A 10 10.21 -3.51 -4.27
N SER A 11 10.54 -4.76 -3.96
CA SER A 11 11.91 -5.15 -3.61
C SER A 11 12.77 -5.15 -4.88
N ASN A 12 13.90 -4.43 -4.83
CA ASN A 12 14.89 -4.35 -5.91
C ASN A 12 16.20 -5.08 -5.55
N ILE A 13 16.14 -6.06 -4.63
CA ILE A 13 17.30 -6.86 -4.26
C ILE A 13 17.78 -7.63 -5.50
N LYS A 14 19.10 -7.72 -5.66
CA LYS A 14 19.73 -8.46 -6.75
C LYS A 14 19.18 -9.88 -6.88
N GLY A 15 18.75 -10.24 -8.09
CA GLY A 15 18.25 -11.57 -8.42
C GLY A 15 16.79 -11.82 -8.09
N VAL A 16 16.09 -10.88 -7.44
CA VAL A 16 14.64 -10.96 -7.21
C VAL A 16 13.90 -10.78 -8.53
N SER A 17 13.01 -11.74 -8.82
CA SER A 17 12.11 -11.67 -9.98
C SER A 17 10.69 -11.26 -9.59
N ASN A 18 10.29 -11.56 -8.35
CA ASN A 18 8.98 -11.24 -7.78
C ASN A 18 9.13 -10.42 -6.50
N GLY A 19 9.36 -9.11 -6.65
CA GLY A 19 9.56 -8.18 -5.53
C GLY A 19 8.27 -7.53 -5.01
N PHE A 20 7.10 -7.86 -5.54
CA PHE A 20 5.84 -7.16 -5.29
C PHE A 20 4.65 -8.14 -5.13
N PRO A 21 3.66 -7.85 -4.25
CA PRO A 21 3.68 -6.80 -3.24
C PRO A 21 4.56 -7.18 -2.05
N LEU A 22 5.14 -6.16 -1.41
CA LEU A 22 5.81 -6.36 -0.11
C LEU A 22 4.77 -6.70 0.95
N ARG A 23 5.02 -7.74 1.76
CA ARG A 23 4.12 -8.12 2.85
C ARG A 23 4.21 -7.09 3.97
N ILE A 24 3.07 -6.63 4.47
CA ILE A 24 3.05 -5.65 5.56
C ILE A 24 3.03 -6.39 6.90
N GLU A 25 3.93 -6.02 7.79
CA GLU A 25 3.91 -6.38 9.20
C GLU A 25 3.55 -5.11 10.00
N VAL A 26 2.48 -5.17 10.76
CA VAL A 26 1.91 -4.01 11.47
C VAL A 26 2.31 -4.05 12.93
N GLU A 27 2.89 -2.94 13.40
CA GLU A 27 3.08 -2.68 14.82
C GLU A 27 2.18 -1.53 15.29
N GLN A 28 2.11 -0.45 14.50
CA GLN A 28 1.24 0.68 14.78
C GLN A 28 0.63 1.26 13.50
N VAL A 29 -0.69 1.46 13.51
CA VAL A 29 -1.43 2.16 12.46
C VAL A 29 -1.98 3.47 13.03
N LEU A 30 -1.93 4.52 12.24
CA LEU A 30 -2.59 5.79 12.52
C LEU A 30 -3.51 6.15 11.35
N GLU A 31 -4.62 6.79 11.67
CA GLU A 31 -5.47 7.42 10.67
C GLU A 31 -5.16 8.92 10.62
N LYS A 32 -4.91 9.45 9.42
CA LYS A 32 -4.65 10.89 9.21
C LYS A 32 -5.57 11.37 8.10
N GLN A 33 -6.50 12.24 8.45
CA GLN A 33 -7.50 12.79 7.53
C GLN A 33 -6.84 13.54 6.38
N VAL A 34 -7.37 13.36 5.16
CA VAL A 34 -6.91 14.03 3.94
C VAL A 34 -8.13 14.51 3.16
N ASP A 35 -8.07 15.72 2.61
CA ASP A 35 -9.16 16.25 1.80
C ASP A 35 -9.50 15.31 0.64
N PHE A 36 -10.77 14.92 0.55
CA PHE A 36 -11.26 14.03 -0.48
C PHE A 36 -11.20 14.70 -1.86
N ASN A 37 -10.46 14.07 -2.78
CA ASN A 37 -10.39 14.48 -4.17
C ASN A 37 -10.79 13.30 -5.08
N PRO A 38 -12.02 13.27 -5.60
CA PRO A 38 -12.49 12.15 -6.43
C PRO A 38 -11.69 12.00 -7.72
N ASP A 39 -11.31 13.11 -8.37
CA ASP A 39 -10.54 13.08 -9.61
C ASP A 39 -9.15 12.47 -9.40
N PHE A 40 -8.52 12.73 -8.25
CA PHE A 40 -7.25 12.08 -7.88
C PHE A 40 -7.41 10.56 -7.82
N VAL A 41 -8.45 10.06 -7.14
CA VAL A 41 -8.72 8.63 -7.02
C VAL A 41 -9.02 8.01 -8.39
N LYS A 42 -9.89 8.64 -9.19
CA LYS A 42 -10.23 8.16 -10.55
C LYS A 42 -9.00 8.07 -11.45
N ASN A 43 -8.13 9.07 -11.42
CA ASN A 43 -6.91 9.11 -12.24
C ASN A 43 -5.84 8.10 -11.78
N LEU A 44 -5.83 7.78 -10.49
CA LEU A 44 -4.89 6.82 -9.91
C LEU A 44 -5.36 5.38 -10.10
N PHE A 45 -6.67 5.13 -10.08
CA PHE A 45 -7.25 3.79 -10.13
C PHE A 45 -6.66 2.85 -11.21
N PRO A 46 -6.43 3.28 -12.46
CA PRO A 46 -5.86 2.41 -13.50
C PRO A 46 -4.41 1.97 -13.25
N LYS A 47 -3.71 2.62 -12.33
CA LYS A 47 -2.31 2.33 -11.97
C LYS A 47 -2.20 1.50 -10.70
N LEU A 48 -3.32 1.25 -10.02
CA LEU A 48 -3.31 0.52 -8.76
C LEU A 48 -3.24 -0.98 -9.03
N GLU A 49 -2.34 -1.64 -8.33
CA GLU A 49 -2.43 -3.08 -8.14
C GLU A 49 -3.52 -3.36 -7.10
N TRP A 50 -4.75 -3.54 -7.58
CA TRP A 50 -5.96 -3.59 -6.75
C TRP A 50 -5.88 -4.65 -5.66
N LYS A 51 -5.45 -5.86 -6.01
CA LYS A 51 -5.29 -6.95 -5.04
C LYS A 51 -4.32 -6.60 -3.92
N ALA A 52 -3.19 -5.97 -4.25
CA ALA A 52 -2.20 -5.54 -3.26
C ALA A 52 -2.75 -4.44 -2.33
N LEU A 53 -3.57 -3.52 -2.86
CA LEU A 53 -4.26 -2.52 -2.05
C LEU A 53 -5.26 -3.16 -1.07
N VAL A 54 -6.11 -4.06 -1.55
CA VAL A 54 -7.11 -4.75 -0.72
C VAL A 54 -6.44 -5.57 0.39
N ASP A 55 -5.41 -6.35 0.05
CA ASP A 55 -4.68 -7.17 1.01
C ASP A 55 -3.92 -6.29 2.02
N GLY A 56 -3.32 -5.18 1.56
CA GLY A 56 -2.68 -4.19 2.42
C GLY A 56 -3.66 -3.50 3.37
N ALA A 57 -4.81 -3.06 2.86
CA ALA A 57 -5.88 -2.45 3.65
C ALA A 57 -6.39 -3.37 4.76
N ARG A 58 -6.66 -4.64 4.42
CA ARG A 58 -7.09 -5.67 5.39
C ARG A 58 -6.03 -5.87 6.47
N THR A 59 -4.76 -5.88 6.10
CA THR A 59 -3.64 -6.02 7.04
C THR A 59 -3.57 -4.84 8.01
N LEU A 60 -3.93 -3.64 7.56
CA LEU A 60 -4.04 -2.43 8.40
C LEU A 60 -5.38 -2.35 9.18
N GLY A 61 -6.23 -3.38 9.11
CA GLY A 61 -7.50 -3.45 9.84
C GLY A 61 -8.71 -2.84 9.10
N TYR A 62 -8.59 -2.55 7.80
CA TYR A 62 -9.66 -1.98 6.98
C TYR A 62 -10.14 -2.97 5.91
N ALA A 63 -11.39 -3.45 6.03
CA ALA A 63 -11.95 -4.51 5.19
C ALA A 63 -13.15 -4.07 4.31
N GLU A 64 -13.36 -2.76 4.15
CA GLU A 64 -14.50 -2.19 3.40
C GLU A 64 -14.29 -2.19 1.87
N LEU A 65 -13.08 -2.51 1.39
CA LEU A 65 -12.82 -2.62 -0.04
C LEU A 65 -13.33 -3.96 -0.59
N PRO A 66 -13.99 -3.95 -1.77
CA PRO A 66 -14.40 -5.18 -2.43
C PRO A 66 -13.18 -5.96 -2.95
N GLU A 67 -13.36 -7.28 -3.14
CA GLU A 67 -12.28 -8.16 -3.62
C GLU A 67 -11.84 -7.81 -5.04
N GLU A 68 -12.80 -7.44 -5.88
CA GLU A 68 -12.60 -7.02 -7.25
C GLU A 68 -13.22 -5.64 -7.44
N ALA A 69 -12.60 -4.84 -8.30
CA ALA A 69 -13.15 -3.55 -8.71
C ALA A 69 -12.82 -3.30 -10.18
N ASP A 70 -13.75 -2.61 -10.85
CA ASP A 70 -13.60 -2.19 -12.23
C ASP A 70 -13.93 -0.70 -12.39
N SER A 71 -13.71 -0.16 -13.60
CA SER A 71 -13.89 1.25 -13.88
C SER A 71 -15.33 1.75 -13.75
N SER A 72 -16.34 0.87 -13.82
CA SER A 72 -17.74 1.26 -13.66
C SER A 72 -18.07 1.67 -12.22
N MET A 73 -17.32 1.15 -11.24
CA MET A 73 -17.50 1.48 -9.82
C MET A 73 -17.04 2.90 -9.49
N LEU A 74 -16.22 3.53 -10.34
CA LEU A 74 -15.71 4.88 -10.16
C LEU A 74 -16.79 5.98 -10.24
N GLU A 75 -18.01 5.65 -10.67
CA GLU A 75 -19.13 6.58 -10.64
C GLU A 75 -19.79 6.68 -9.25
N SER A 76 -19.49 5.74 -8.35
CA SER A 76 -19.98 5.79 -6.97
C SER A 76 -19.05 6.61 -6.07
N GLU A 77 -19.55 7.74 -5.55
CA GLU A 77 -18.80 8.54 -4.58
C GLU A 77 -18.46 7.75 -3.30
N GLU A 78 -19.37 6.86 -2.86
CA GLU A 78 -19.14 5.99 -1.70
C GLU A 78 -17.92 5.08 -1.93
N PHE A 79 -17.83 4.49 -3.12
CA PHE A 79 -16.68 3.67 -3.50
C PHE A 79 -15.39 4.50 -3.54
N LEU A 80 -15.42 5.67 -4.17
CA LEU A 80 -14.25 6.56 -4.23
C LEU A 80 -13.78 6.99 -2.83
N ARG A 81 -14.70 7.23 -1.89
CA ARG A 81 -14.37 7.55 -0.50
C ARG A 81 -13.72 6.37 0.23
N LYS A 82 -14.22 5.15 0.02
CA LYS A 82 -13.62 3.93 0.57
C LYS A 82 -12.19 3.72 0.06
N VAL A 83 -11.96 3.97 -1.23
CA VAL A 83 -10.63 3.87 -1.86
C VAL A 83 -9.69 4.99 -1.38
N HIS A 84 -10.20 6.23 -1.31
CA HIS A 84 -9.45 7.37 -0.74
C HIS A 84 -8.96 7.08 0.67
N HIS A 85 -9.86 6.60 1.53
CA HIS A 85 -9.53 6.27 2.92
C HIS A 85 -8.40 5.25 2.99
N ALA A 86 -8.54 4.13 2.26
CA ALA A 86 -7.51 3.10 2.21
C ALA A 86 -6.16 3.64 1.71
N LEU A 87 -6.16 4.41 0.62
CA LEU A 87 -4.92 4.87 -0.02
C LEU A 87 -4.19 5.95 0.78
N LEU A 88 -4.93 6.89 1.35
CA LEU A 88 -4.38 8.18 1.81
C LEU A 88 -4.51 8.43 3.30
N GLU A 89 -5.50 7.81 3.96
CA GLU A 89 -5.81 8.11 5.36
C GLU A 89 -5.22 7.07 6.30
N LEU A 90 -5.14 5.81 5.87
CA LEU A 90 -4.44 4.75 6.59
C LEU A 90 -2.92 4.91 6.50
N HIS A 91 -2.27 5.04 7.67
CA HIS A 91 -0.83 5.14 7.78
C HIS A 91 -0.26 4.03 8.65
N LEU A 92 0.61 3.21 8.08
CA LEU A 92 1.52 2.37 8.87
C LEU A 92 2.56 3.29 9.54
N GLU A 93 2.46 3.51 10.83
CA GLU A 93 3.37 4.39 11.59
C GLU A 93 4.63 3.62 12.02
N GLU A 94 4.47 2.42 12.57
CA GLU A 94 5.57 1.52 12.93
C GLU A 94 5.27 0.11 12.38
N GLY A 95 6.28 -0.57 11.86
CA GLY A 95 6.15 -1.92 11.33
C GLY A 95 7.28 -2.29 10.35
N ALA A 96 7.00 -3.20 9.42
CA ALA A 96 7.95 -3.60 8.40
C ALA A 96 7.28 -3.98 7.07
N LEU A 97 8.04 -3.89 5.99
CA LEU A 97 7.71 -4.41 4.67
C LEU A 97 8.64 -5.59 4.37
N THR A 98 8.09 -6.76 4.07
CA THR A 98 8.88 -7.98 3.85
C THR A 98 8.83 -8.40 2.39
N CYS A 99 9.99 -8.56 1.75
CA CYS A 99 10.10 -9.08 0.40
C CYS A 99 9.47 -10.48 0.31
N PRO A 100 8.53 -10.72 -0.63
CA PRO A 100 7.84 -12.00 -0.70
C PRO A 100 8.74 -13.15 -1.17
N GLU A 101 9.81 -12.86 -1.90
CA GLU A 101 10.74 -13.86 -2.43
C GLU A 101 11.91 -14.15 -1.48
N THR A 102 12.60 -13.11 -0.98
CA THR A 102 13.82 -13.28 -0.17
C THR A 102 13.56 -13.25 1.34
N GLY A 103 12.39 -12.80 1.77
CA GLY A 103 12.09 -12.57 3.19
C GLY A 103 12.83 -11.38 3.81
N ARG A 104 13.58 -10.60 3.02
CA ARG A 104 14.25 -9.39 3.50
C ARG A 104 13.23 -8.39 4.03
N LYS A 105 13.46 -7.92 5.26
CA LYS A 105 12.60 -6.93 5.94
C LYS A 105 13.11 -5.52 5.75
N PHE A 106 12.23 -4.60 5.41
CA PHE A 106 12.47 -3.15 5.32
C PHE A 106 11.67 -2.48 6.44
N PRO A 107 12.33 -1.95 7.49
CA PRO A 107 11.62 -1.38 8.62
C PRO A 107 10.89 -0.09 8.21
N VAL A 108 9.73 0.13 8.82
CA VAL A 108 8.95 1.37 8.71
C VAL A 108 8.94 2.02 10.08
N THR A 109 9.52 3.22 10.18
CA THR A 109 9.63 3.97 11.44
C THR A 109 9.13 5.39 11.25
N LYS A 110 8.28 5.88 12.15
CA LYS A 110 7.61 7.19 12.02
C LYS A 110 6.94 7.39 10.67
N GLY A 111 6.40 6.30 10.14
CA GLY A 111 5.75 6.23 8.86
C GLY A 111 6.66 6.35 7.62
N ILE A 112 7.98 6.22 7.78
CA ILE A 112 8.95 6.25 6.67
C ILE A 112 9.53 4.84 6.46
N PRO A 113 9.32 4.22 5.28
CA PRO A 113 9.93 2.94 4.96
C PRO A 113 11.42 3.13 4.62
N ASN A 114 12.29 2.33 5.23
CA ASN A 114 13.71 2.28 4.91
C ASN A 114 13.99 1.17 3.88
N MET A 115 14.15 1.56 2.62
CA MET A 115 14.40 0.67 1.48
C MET A 115 15.90 0.58 1.10
N LEU A 116 16.81 1.00 1.99
CA LEU A 116 18.25 0.91 1.74
C LEU A 116 18.72 -0.55 1.69
N LEU A 117 19.55 -0.84 0.69
CA LEU A 117 20.18 -2.14 0.47
C LEU A 117 21.66 -2.06 0.85
N HIS A 118 22.20 -3.16 1.35
CA HIS A 118 23.64 -3.33 1.54
C HIS A 118 24.35 -3.51 0.19
N GLU A 119 25.67 -3.29 0.12
CA GLU A 119 26.44 -3.37 -1.13
C GLU A 119 26.35 -4.76 -1.81
N ASP A 120 26.21 -5.81 -1.02
CA ASP A 120 26.04 -7.19 -1.49
C ASP A 120 24.61 -7.50 -1.97
N GLU A 121 23.62 -6.67 -1.63
CA GLU A 121 22.22 -6.82 -2.01
C GLU A 121 21.87 -6.12 -3.35
N VAL A 122 22.84 -5.41 -3.98
CA VAL A 122 22.68 -4.64 -5.24
C VAL A 122 23.23 -5.37 -6.47
#